data_AF-K2A477-F1
#
_entry.id   AF-K2A477-F1
#
_cell.length_a   1.000
_cell.length_b   1.000
_cell.length_c   1.000
_cell.angle_alpha   90.00
_cell.angle_beta   90.00
_cell.angle_gamma   90.00
#
_symmetry.space_group_name_H-M   'P 1'
#
loop_
_entity.id
_entity.type
_entity.pdbx_description
1 polymer ?
#
loop_
_entity_poly.entity_id
_entity_poly.type
_entity_poly.pdbx_seq_one_letter_code
_entity_poly.pdbx_strand_id
1 'polypeptide(L)'
;MEPLSFEQNPELSGAKSPEFVIQDLLHRLPELAKSVMLDIPENDNFKQNPDDPDEHNPGWHQFGIITHSEKFVNSFDIEAQEYFQKWGIKEKINQKISEQIDGKTKKELLRISMILHDLGKFARSFTHKDNKFKPNFTDHEAKSEELIKGNEQIQTLLKNDYKLTENQIKYIARCAGLHFELGKTKRAAKKSESGYNLVFAEGENCKEACIEIAQRYPDFKEEMGILFLCDSLSKTDVRINAGTDSEIEKQSQQIESVIQSRGLNPKLIAAIKQRPVNIAVAKTYFDNVL
;
A
#
# COMPACT_ATOMS: atom_id res chain seq x y z
N MET A 1 55.60 -7.63 5.23
CA MET A 1 54.76 -6.56 4.66
C MET A 1 53.48 -7.23 4.21
N GLU A 2 52.43 -7.14 5.03
CA GLU A 2 51.09 -7.58 4.65
C GLU A 2 50.49 -6.56 3.67
N PRO A 3 49.78 -7.01 2.62
CA PRO A 3 49.11 -6.10 1.72
C PRO A 3 47.90 -5.49 2.44
N LEU A 4 47.90 -4.16 2.55
CA LEU A 4 46.76 -3.36 2.97
C LEU A 4 45.55 -3.73 2.11
N SER A 5 44.52 -4.28 2.77
CA SER A 5 43.21 -4.47 2.17
C SER A 5 42.65 -3.13 1.71
N PHE A 6 42.34 -3.02 0.42
CA PHE A 6 41.57 -1.91 -0.12
C PHE A 6 40.20 -1.86 0.56
N GLU A 7 40.05 -1.03 1.58
CA GLU A 7 38.75 -0.55 2.00
C GLU A 7 38.16 0.22 0.81
N GLN A 8 37.12 -0.36 0.20
CA GLN A 8 36.40 0.26 -0.90
C GLN A 8 35.77 1.56 -0.39
N ASN A 9 36.30 2.67 -0.90
CA ASN A 9 35.83 4.01 -0.59
C ASN A 9 34.36 4.17 -1.08
N PRO A 10 33.36 4.30 -0.18
CA PRO A 10 31.93 4.30 -0.55
C PRO A 10 31.53 5.44 -1.50
N GLU A 11 32.32 6.52 -1.53
CA GLU A 11 32.07 7.71 -2.35
C GLU A 11 32.24 7.48 -3.86
N LEU A 12 32.93 6.41 -4.28
CA LEU A 12 33.11 6.09 -5.71
C LEU A 12 31.91 5.38 -6.34
N SER A 13 30.93 4.93 -5.53
CA SER A 13 29.78 4.17 -6.05
C SER A 13 28.64 5.05 -6.61
N GLY A 14 28.59 6.34 -6.25
CA GLY A 14 27.48 7.24 -6.61
C GLY A 14 26.09 6.77 -6.13
N ALA A 15 26.02 5.73 -5.30
CA ALA A 15 24.78 5.13 -4.86
C ALA A 15 24.18 5.95 -3.71
N LYS A 16 22.95 6.44 -3.92
CA LYS A 16 22.17 7.13 -2.89
C LYS A 16 21.78 6.16 -1.77
N SER A 17 21.73 6.65 -0.53
CA SER A 17 21.23 5.86 0.59
C SER A 17 19.74 5.54 0.38
N PRO A 18 19.22 4.42 0.92
CA PRO A 18 17.81 4.09 0.83
C PRO A 18 16.92 5.21 1.37
N GLU A 19 17.31 5.80 2.50
CA GLU A 19 16.51 6.88 3.11
C GLU A 19 16.46 8.13 2.23
N PHE A 20 17.57 8.49 1.58
CA PHE A 20 17.56 9.57 0.59
C PHE A 20 16.57 9.27 -0.54
N VAL A 21 16.58 8.05 -1.08
CA VAL A 21 15.69 7.67 -2.19
C VAL A 21 14.22 7.78 -1.77
N ILE A 22 13.86 7.32 -0.57
CA ILE A 22 12.48 7.40 -0.05
C ILE A 22 12.04 8.86 0.12
N GLN A 23 12.86 9.71 0.74
CA GLN A 23 12.51 11.11 0.98
C GLN A 23 12.45 11.92 -0.32
N ASP A 24 13.42 11.75 -1.22
CA ASP A 24 13.42 12.42 -2.53
C ASP A 24 12.23 11.95 -3.40
N LEU A 25 11.86 10.67 -3.33
CA LEU A 25 10.71 10.15 -4.08
C LEU A 25 9.38 10.72 -3.57
N LEU A 26 9.19 10.78 -2.25
CA LEU A 26 8.02 11.43 -1.64
C LEU A 26 7.94 12.91 -2.05
N HIS A 27 9.08 13.62 -2.01
CA HIS A 27 9.16 15.01 -2.42
C HIS A 27 8.81 15.22 -3.90
N ARG A 28 9.20 14.29 -4.78
CA ARG A 28 8.93 14.35 -6.22
C ARG A 28 7.57 13.78 -6.63
N LEU A 29 6.89 13.06 -5.75
CA LEU A 29 5.61 12.40 -6.05
C LEU A 29 4.52 13.37 -6.57
N PRO A 30 4.36 14.62 -6.06
CA PRO A 30 3.42 15.58 -6.65
C PRO A 30 3.65 15.85 -8.15
N GLU A 31 4.91 15.95 -8.58
CA GLU A 31 5.23 16.22 -10.00
C GLU A 31 5.06 14.96 -10.85
N LEU A 32 5.43 13.79 -10.33
CA LEU A 32 5.15 12.51 -10.99
C LEU A 32 3.64 12.28 -11.14
N ALA A 33 2.84 12.64 -10.13
CA ALA A 33 1.40 12.55 -10.17
C ALA A 33 0.82 13.40 -11.31
N LYS A 34 1.24 14.67 -11.40
CA LYS A 34 0.81 15.58 -12.47
C LYS A 34 1.16 15.07 -13.87
N SER A 35 2.30 14.40 -14.03
CA SER A 35 2.74 13.93 -15.34
C SER A 35 2.00 12.71 -15.88
N VAL A 36 1.29 11.98 -15.00
CA VAL A 36 0.44 10.84 -15.40
C VAL A 36 -1.05 11.17 -15.45
N MET A 37 -1.45 12.36 -14.98
CA MET A 37 -2.84 12.83 -15.06
C MET A 37 -3.22 13.22 -16.49
N LEU A 38 -4.45 12.86 -16.88
CA LEU A 38 -5.03 13.32 -18.14
C LEU A 38 -5.19 14.85 -18.13
N ASP A 39 -4.91 15.48 -19.28
CA ASP A 39 -5.11 16.91 -19.50
C ASP A 39 -6.54 17.22 -19.92
N ILE A 40 -7.43 17.21 -18.93
CA ILE A 40 -8.85 17.51 -19.09
C ILE A 40 -9.34 18.39 -17.92
N PRO A 41 -10.36 19.23 -18.12
CA PRO A 41 -10.86 20.16 -17.10
C PRO A 41 -11.26 19.48 -15.78
N GLU A 42 -11.77 18.25 -15.84
CA GLU A 42 -12.18 17.48 -14.65
C GLU A 42 -11.01 17.12 -13.71
N ASN A 43 -9.76 17.27 -14.17
CA ASN A 43 -8.56 17.05 -13.37
C ASN A 43 -7.92 18.37 -12.87
N ASP A 44 -8.45 19.55 -13.20
CA ASP A 44 -7.77 20.82 -12.88
C ASP A 44 -7.53 20.98 -11.37
N ASN A 45 -8.53 20.68 -10.54
CA ASN A 45 -8.40 20.70 -9.08
C ASN A 45 -7.35 19.70 -8.61
N PHE A 46 -7.41 18.47 -9.12
CA PHE A 46 -6.50 17.40 -8.73
C PHE A 46 -5.05 17.68 -9.16
N LYS A 47 -4.84 18.35 -10.30
CA LYS A 47 -3.52 18.81 -10.74
C LYS A 47 -2.97 19.93 -9.85
N GLN A 48 -3.82 20.84 -9.39
CA GLN A 48 -3.42 21.91 -8.47
C GLN A 48 -3.06 21.37 -7.09
N ASN A 49 -3.81 20.37 -6.61
CA ASN A 49 -3.59 19.74 -5.31
C ASN A 49 -3.68 18.19 -5.43
N PRO A 50 -2.59 17.51 -5.86
CA PRO A 50 -2.60 16.06 -6.03
C PRO A 50 -2.74 15.27 -4.71
N ASP A 51 -2.62 15.95 -3.56
CA ASP A 51 -2.82 15.35 -2.24
C ASP A 51 -4.12 15.78 -1.56
N ASP A 52 -5.10 16.28 -2.33
CA ASP A 52 -6.41 16.59 -1.78
C ASP A 52 -7.14 15.31 -1.32
N PRO A 53 -7.53 15.17 -0.04
CA PRO A 53 -8.32 14.03 0.42
C PRO A 53 -9.65 13.86 -0.31
N ASP A 54 -10.26 14.95 -0.78
CA ASP A 54 -11.53 14.90 -1.51
C ASP A 54 -11.36 14.25 -2.90
N GLU A 55 -10.16 14.29 -3.47
CA GLU A 55 -9.80 13.61 -4.71
C GLU A 55 -9.42 12.13 -4.49
N HIS A 56 -9.26 11.70 -3.22
CA HIS A 56 -8.80 10.36 -2.84
C HIS A 56 -9.89 9.47 -2.20
N ASN A 57 -11.16 9.72 -2.52
CA ASN A 57 -12.32 9.01 -1.96
C ASN A 57 -12.37 9.14 -0.41
N PRO A 58 -12.78 10.31 0.10
CA PRO A 58 -12.66 10.67 1.52
C PRO A 58 -13.52 9.81 2.47
N GLY A 59 -14.43 8.99 1.94
CA GLY A 59 -15.15 8.00 2.73
C GLY A 59 -14.34 6.74 3.05
N TRP A 60 -13.20 6.55 2.40
CA TRP A 60 -12.30 5.41 2.59
C TRP A 60 -10.92 5.80 3.10
N HIS A 61 -10.45 7.00 2.76
CA HIS A 61 -9.17 7.54 3.20
C HIS A 61 -9.37 8.88 3.91
N GLN A 62 -8.65 9.07 5.02
CA GLN A 62 -8.57 10.36 5.69
C GLN A 62 -7.65 11.34 4.95
N PHE A 63 -6.69 10.81 4.20
CA PHE A 63 -5.59 11.54 3.60
C PHE A 63 -5.66 11.50 2.07
N GLY A 64 -5.06 12.47 1.40
CA GLY A 64 -4.76 12.37 -0.03
C GLY A 64 -3.79 11.23 -0.33
N ILE A 65 -3.55 10.98 -1.62
CA ILE A 65 -2.76 9.82 -2.08
C ILE A 65 -1.30 9.90 -1.62
N ILE A 66 -0.72 11.10 -1.62
CA ILE A 66 0.69 11.31 -1.30
C ILE A 66 0.90 11.15 0.21
N THR A 67 0.09 11.82 1.04
CA THR A 67 0.13 11.63 2.50
C THR A 67 -0.20 10.19 2.90
N HIS A 68 -1.12 9.52 2.19
CA HIS A 68 -1.40 8.09 2.41
C HIS A 68 -0.16 7.23 2.10
N SER A 69 0.54 7.52 1.02
CA SER A 69 1.76 6.79 0.61
C SER A 69 2.89 6.96 1.62
N GLU A 70 3.08 8.15 2.19
CA GLU A 70 4.00 8.39 3.30
C GLU A 70 3.61 7.55 4.54
N LYS A 71 2.32 7.57 4.91
CA LYS A 71 1.81 6.77 6.04
C LYS A 71 1.91 5.28 5.82
N PHE A 72 1.85 4.82 4.56
CA PHE A 72 2.05 3.43 4.20
C PHE A 72 3.48 3.00 4.56
N VAL A 73 4.50 3.77 4.12
CA VAL A 73 5.90 3.51 4.48
C VAL A 73 6.10 3.53 6.00
N ASN A 74 5.55 4.53 6.69
CA ASN A 74 5.65 4.60 8.14
C ASN A 74 4.97 3.41 8.85
N SER A 75 3.82 2.96 8.34
CA SER A 75 3.13 1.78 8.86
C SER A 75 3.97 0.53 8.70
N PHE A 76 4.72 0.39 7.61
CA PHE A 76 5.64 -0.73 7.41
C PHE A 76 6.85 -0.69 8.34
N ASP A 77 7.45 0.50 8.52
CA ASP A 77 8.65 0.68 9.34
C ASP A 77 8.36 0.58 10.85
N ILE A 78 7.12 0.88 11.28
CA ILE A 78 6.73 0.93 12.71
C ILE A 78 5.58 -0.04 13.02
N GLU A 79 4.33 0.30 12.66
CA GLU A 79 3.13 -0.40 13.15
C GLU A 79 3.12 -1.90 12.77
N ALA A 80 3.45 -2.24 11.52
CA ALA A 80 3.46 -3.61 11.03
C ALA A 80 4.50 -4.48 11.75
N GLN A 81 5.64 -3.90 12.17
CA GLN A 81 6.67 -4.62 12.91
C GLN A 81 6.15 -5.12 14.26
N GLU A 82 5.26 -4.36 14.91
CA GLU A 82 4.61 -4.78 16.15
C GLU A 82 3.68 -5.97 15.93
N TYR A 83 2.92 -5.97 14.82
CA TYR A 83 2.07 -7.10 14.45
C TYR A 83 2.90 -8.34 14.11
N PHE A 84 3.96 -8.20 13.31
CA PHE A 84 4.84 -9.33 12.99
C PHE A 84 5.50 -9.93 14.23
N GLN A 85 5.88 -9.09 15.19
CA GLN A 85 6.39 -9.53 16.49
C GLN A 85 5.31 -10.28 17.28
N LYS A 86 4.12 -9.69 17.40
CA LYS A 86 2.99 -10.27 18.13
C LYS A 86 2.53 -11.61 17.56
N TRP A 87 2.62 -11.78 16.24
CA TRP A 87 2.27 -13.01 15.55
C TRP A 87 3.42 -14.03 15.49
N GLY A 88 4.62 -13.69 15.98
CA GLY A 88 5.77 -14.60 15.97
C GLY A 88 6.33 -14.90 14.57
N ILE A 89 6.12 -13.99 13.61
CA ILE A 89 6.56 -14.14 12.21
C ILE A 89 7.64 -13.13 11.80
N LYS A 90 8.06 -12.25 12.71
CA LYS A 90 9.00 -11.15 12.42
C LYS A 90 10.30 -11.62 11.80
N GLU A 91 10.89 -12.69 12.32
CA GLU A 91 12.14 -13.25 11.82
C GLU A 91 11.99 -13.80 10.40
N LYS A 92 10.90 -14.53 10.13
CA LYS A 92 10.58 -15.05 8.80
C LYS A 92 10.40 -13.91 7.78
N ILE A 93 9.63 -12.89 8.15
CA ILE A 93 9.43 -11.71 7.30
C ILE A 93 10.75 -10.97 7.06
N ASN A 94 11.54 -10.73 8.11
CA ASN A 94 12.84 -10.06 7.99
C ASN A 94 13.81 -10.82 7.10
N GLN A 95 13.87 -12.15 7.23
CA GLN A 95 14.65 -12.99 6.34
C GLN A 95 14.20 -12.78 4.89
N LYS A 96 12.89 -12.84 4.63
CA LYS A 96 12.35 -12.69 3.28
C LYS A 96 12.68 -11.33 2.66
N ILE A 97 12.45 -10.24 3.38
CA ILE A 97 12.70 -8.88 2.87
C ILE A 97 14.19 -8.50 2.86
N SER A 98 15.06 -9.31 3.49
CA SER A 98 16.52 -9.16 3.40
C SER A 98 17.12 -9.76 2.13
N GLU A 99 16.38 -10.61 1.41
CA GLU A 99 16.76 -11.12 0.09
C GLU A 99 17.10 -9.93 -0.83
N GLN A 100 18.09 -10.13 -1.70
CA GLN A 100 18.55 -9.09 -2.60
C GLN A 100 18.13 -9.35 -4.05
N ILE A 101 17.86 -8.26 -4.76
CA ILE A 101 17.68 -8.24 -6.21
C ILE A 101 18.72 -7.27 -6.74
N ASP A 102 19.70 -7.78 -7.48
CA ASP A 102 20.80 -7.00 -8.06
C ASP A 102 21.48 -6.05 -7.04
N GLY A 103 21.75 -6.55 -5.83
CA GLY A 103 22.47 -5.82 -4.77
C GLY A 103 21.62 -4.88 -3.91
N LYS A 104 20.30 -4.75 -4.15
CA LYS A 104 19.36 -4.01 -3.27
C LYS A 104 18.46 -4.97 -2.52
N THR A 105 18.20 -4.70 -1.25
CA THR A 105 17.30 -5.58 -0.47
C THR A 105 15.85 -5.38 -0.89
N LYS A 106 15.06 -6.44 -0.81
CA LYS A 106 13.62 -6.36 -1.04
C LYS A 106 12.93 -5.36 -0.11
N LYS A 107 13.41 -5.17 1.12
CA LYS A 107 12.92 -4.14 2.05
C LYS A 107 13.00 -2.74 1.44
N GLU A 108 14.16 -2.39 0.86
CA GLU A 108 14.35 -1.09 0.22
C GLU A 108 13.42 -0.92 -0.98
N LEU A 109 13.33 -1.94 -1.82
CA LEU A 109 12.47 -1.92 -3.01
C LEU A 109 10.97 -1.89 -2.64
N LEU A 110 10.57 -2.56 -1.56
CA LEU A 110 9.20 -2.51 -1.04
C LEU A 110 8.82 -1.11 -0.58
N ARG A 111 9.71 -0.40 0.15
CA ARG A 111 9.45 0.99 0.56
C ARG A 111 9.23 1.89 -0.68
N ILE A 112 10.01 1.72 -1.74
CA ILE A 112 9.80 2.43 -3.02
C ILE A 112 8.44 2.05 -3.62
N SER A 113 8.10 0.76 -3.64
CA SER A 113 6.81 0.29 -4.14
C SER A 113 5.63 0.86 -3.36
N MET A 114 5.75 1.05 -2.05
CA MET A 114 4.69 1.64 -1.21
C MET A 114 4.45 3.10 -1.56
N ILE A 115 5.48 3.85 -1.97
CA ILE A 115 5.29 5.23 -2.43
C ILE A 115 4.57 5.27 -3.79
N LEU A 116 4.82 4.27 -4.65
CA LEU A 116 4.31 4.23 -6.02
C LEU A 116 3.05 3.38 -6.21
N HIS A 117 2.55 2.73 -5.15
CA HIS A 117 1.49 1.72 -5.24
C HIS A 117 0.19 2.25 -5.89
N ASP A 118 -0.08 3.53 -5.68
CA ASP A 118 -1.30 4.22 -6.09
C ASP A 118 -1.14 5.18 -7.27
N LEU A 119 -0.01 5.12 -8.00
CA LEU A 119 0.19 5.98 -9.18
C LEU A 119 -0.95 5.90 -10.20
N GLY A 120 -1.57 4.73 -10.35
CA GLY A 120 -2.73 4.53 -11.21
C GLY A 120 -3.95 5.36 -10.82
N LYS A 121 -4.07 5.82 -9.56
CA LYS A 121 -5.15 6.73 -9.15
C LYS A 121 -4.99 8.13 -9.73
N PHE A 122 -3.76 8.58 -9.98
CA PHE A 122 -3.52 9.84 -10.69
C PHE A 122 -3.87 9.72 -12.18
N ALA A 123 -3.63 8.54 -12.78
CA ALA A 123 -4.03 8.21 -14.15
C ALA A 123 -5.48 7.70 -14.26
N ARG A 124 -6.38 8.17 -13.38
CA ARG A 124 -7.78 7.73 -13.31
C ARG A 124 -8.54 7.92 -14.62
N SER A 125 -9.47 7.02 -14.86
CA SER A 125 -10.48 7.19 -15.91
C SER A 125 -11.69 7.92 -15.35
N PHE A 126 -12.61 8.31 -16.24
CA PHE A 126 -13.87 8.93 -15.84
C PHE A 126 -15.05 8.13 -16.38
N THR A 127 -16.05 7.95 -15.54
CA THR A 127 -17.34 7.40 -15.95
C THR A 127 -18.34 8.52 -16.14
N HIS A 128 -19.13 8.43 -17.21
CA HIS A 128 -20.21 9.37 -17.47
C HIS A 128 -21.53 8.77 -16.97
N LYS A 129 -22.12 9.36 -15.92
CA LYS A 129 -23.43 8.94 -15.40
C LYS A 129 -24.23 10.17 -14.98
N ASP A 130 -25.50 10.23 -15.39
CA ASP A 130 -26.43 11.31 -15.05
C ASP A 130 -25.89 12.72 -15.40
N ASN A 131 -25.26 12.88 -16.57
CA ASN A 131 -24.57 14.09 -17.04
C ASN A 131 -23.47 14.61 -16.10
N LYS A 132 -22.87 13.72 -15.29
CA LYS A 132 -21.72 14.04 -14.44
C LYS A 132 -20.58 13.07 -14.74
N PHE A 133 -19.38 13.63 -14.89
CA PHE A 133 -18.15 12.85 -14.87
C PHE A 133 -17.83 12.50 -13.42
N LYS A 134 -17.58 11.22 -13.16
CA LYS A 134 -17.11 10.75 -11.86
C LYS A 134 -15.76 10.05 -12.02
N PRO A 135 -14.77 10.40 -11.18
CA PRO A 135 -13.51 9.68 -11.10
C PRO A 135 -13.74 8.18 -10.93
N ASN A 136 -12.98 7.38 -11.69
CA ASN A 136 -13.02 5.94 -11.63
C ASN A 136 -11.62 5.37 -11.43
N PHE A 137 -11.42 4.77 -10.27
CA PHE A 137 -10.18 4.12 -9.84
C PHE A 137 -10.18 2.60 -10.06
N THR A 138 -11.11 2.09 -10.87
CA THR A 138 -11.09 0.68 -11.26
C THR A 138 -9.77 0.36 -11.96
N ASP A 139 -9.16 -0.76 -11.59
CA ASP A 139 -7.88 -1.26 -12.11
C ASP A 139 -6.66 -0.33 -11.87
N HIS A 140 -6.74 0.57 -10.88
CA HIS A 140 -5.61 1.45 -10.56
C HIS A 140 -4.34 0.68 -10.17
N GLU A 141 -4.45 -0.52 -9.60
CA GLU A 141 -3.32 -1.37 -9.25
C GLU A 141 -2.55 -1.82 -10.51
N ALA A 142 -3.26 -2.36 -11.50
CA ALA A 142 -2.69 -2.73 -12.79
C ALA A 142 -2.10 -1.50 -13.49
N LYS A 143 -2.78 -0.35 -13.40
CA LYS A 143 -2.30 0.91 -13.97
C LYS A 143 -1.01 1.40 -13.30
N SER A 144 -0.88 1.28 -11.97
CA SER A 144 0.36 1.58 -11.26
C SER A 144 1.51 0.71 -11.77
N GLU A 145 1.29 -0.60 -11.92
CA GLU A 145 2.30 -1.52 -12.45
C GLU A 145 2.75 -1.13 -13.87
N GLU A 146 1.80 -0.79 -14.75
CA GLU A 146 2.09 -0.30 -16.12
C GLU A 146 2.88 1.01 -16.12
N LEU A 147 2.45 1.99 -15.33
CA LEU A 147 3.11 3.30 -15.26
C LEU A 147 4.54 3.17 -14.76
N ILE A 148 4.76 2.36 -13.72
CA ILE A 148 6.12 2.14 -13.18
C ILE A 148 7.02 1.51 -14.24
N LYS A 149 6.51 0.59 -15.08
CA LYS A 149 7.30 -0.06 -16.13
C LYS A 149 7.51 0.79 -17.38
N GLY A 150 6.54 1.63 -17.74
CA GLY A 150 6.45 2.21 -19.09
C GLY A 150 6.47 3.73 -19.17
N ASN A 151 6.17 4.46 -18.09
CA ASN A 151 6.19 5.93 -18.14
C ASN A 151 7.64 6.44 -18.16
N GLU A 152 7.96 7.28 -19.14
CA GLU A 152 9.33 7.76 -19.39
C GLU A 152 9.92 8.54 -18.20
N GLN A 153 9.13 9.39 -17.55
CA GLN A 153 9.61 10.19 -16.42
C GLN A 153 9.89 9.33 -15.20
N ILE A 154 8.99 8.39 -14.89
CA ILE A 154 9.17 7.43 -13.80
C ILE A 154 10.37 6.53 -14.09
N GLN A 155 10.48 6.00 -15.30
CA GLN A 155 11.62 5.17 -15.72
C GLN A 155 12.95 5.93 -15.62
N THR A 156 12.98 7.19 -16.07
CA THR A 156 14.15 8.06 -15.97
C THR A 156 14.55 8.27 -14.52
N LEU A 157 13.60 8.58 -13.63
CA LEU A 157 13.88 8.74 -12.20
C LEU A 157 14.46 7.44 -11.60
N LEU A 158 13.80 6.30 -11.81
CA LEU A 158 14.21 5.04 -11.21
C LEU A 158 15.57 4.56 -11.75
N LYS A 159 15.79 4.62 -13.07
CA LYS A 159 17.04 4.13 -13.71
C LYS A 159 18.18 5.13 -13.58
N ASN A 160 17.95 6.40 -13.86
CA ASN A 160 19.03 7.37 -14.01
C ASN A 160 19.33 8.08 -12.69
N ASP A 161 18.31 8.46 -11.92
CA ASP A 161 18.52 9.21 -10.68
C ASP A 161 18.75 8.28 -9.49
N TYR A 162 18.10 7.12 -9.46
CA TYR A 162 18.23 6.13 -8.37
C TYR A 162 19.07 4.90 -8.72
N LYS A 163 19.53 4.80 -9.98
CA LYS A 163 20.42 3.73 -10.45
C LYS A 163 19.84 2.32 -10.23
N LEU A 164 18.52 2.18 -10.34
CA LEU A 164 17.85 0.88 -10.21
C LEU A 164 17.97 0.06 -11.49
N THR A 165 18.16 -1.25 -11.33
CA THR A 165 18.19 -2.19 -12.44
C THR A 165 16.78 -2.50 -12.96
N GLU A 166 16.69 -3.10 -14.15
CA GLU A 166 15.40 -3.52 -14.71
C GLU A 166 14.68 -4.54 -13.82
N ASN A 167 15.40 -5.47 -13.19
CA ASN A 167 14.78 -6.48 -12.30
C ASN A 167 14.22 -5.84 -11.03
N GLN A 168 14.95 -4.87 -10.45
CA GLN A 168 14.49 -4.11 -9.29
C GLN A 168 13.22 -3.32 -9.62
N ILE A 169 13.19 -2.66 -10.78
CA ILE A 169 12.02 -1.91 -11.24
C ILE A 169 10.83 -2.84 -11.52
N LYS A 170 11.07 -4.01 -12.14
CA LYS A 170 10.02 -5.03 -12.35
C LYS A 170 9.45 -5.51 -11.03
N TYR A 171 10.29 -5.73 -10.02
CA TYR A 171 9.87 -6.10 -8.68
C TYR A 171 9.02 -5.00 -8.01
N ILE A 172 9.47 -3.74 -8.06
CA ILE A 172 8.71 -2.58 -7.54
C ILE A 172 7.34 -2.48 -8.22
N ALA A 173 7.33 -2.51 -9.55
CA ALA A 173 6.09 -2.43 -10.32
C ALA A 173 5.13 -3.56 -9.96
N ARG A 174 5.66 -4.78 -9.77
CA ARG A 174 4.85 -5.95 -9.45
C ARG A 174 4.27 -5.87 -8.05
N CYS A 175 5.04 -5.39 -7.07
CA CYS A 175 4.53 -5.13 -5.73
C CYS A 175 3.39 -4.10 -5.76
N ALA A 176 3.56 -3.00 -6.49
CA ALA A 176 2.50 -2.00 -6.68
C ALA A 176 1.24 -2.59 -7.33
N GLY A 177 1.38 -3.44 -8.34
CA GLY A 177 0.24 -4.10 -9.00
C GLY A 177 -0.48 -5.14 -8.15
N LEU A 178 0.19 -5.67 -7.11
CA LEU A 178 -0.36 -6.73 -6.25
C LEU A 178 -0.82 -6.25 -4.87
N HIS A 179 -0.63 -4.97 -4.53
CA HIS A 179 -0.81 -4.47 -3.17
C HIS A 179 -2.23 -4.71 -2.58
N PHE A 180 -3.25 -4.82 -3.44
CA PHE A 180 -4.64 -5.07 -3.05
C PHE A 180 -5.15 -6.50 -3.32
N GLU A 181 -4.31 -7.43 -3.79
CA GLU A 181 -4.75 -8.80 -4.12
C GLU A 181 -5.43 -9.49 -2.94
N LEU A 182 -4.86 -9.36 -1.73
CA LEU A 182 -5.45 -9.94 -0.53
C LEU A 182 -6.79 -9.28 -0.15
N GLY A 183 -7.01 -8.03 -0.55
CA GLY A 183 -8.31 -7.35 -0.43
C GLY A 183 -9.43 -8.00 -1.24
N LYS A 184 -9.10 -8.85 -2.23
CA LYS A 184 -10.09 -9.61 -3.01
C LYS A 184 -10.74 -10.74 -2.20
N THR A 185 -10.25 -11.08 -1.01
CA THR A 185 -10.96 -11.94 -0.03
C THR A 185 -12.37 -11.43 0.29
N LYS A 186 -12.61 -10.12 0.15
CA LYS A 186 -13.96 -9.52 0.22
C LYS A 186 -14.98 -10.18 -0.72
N ARG A 187 -14.55 -10.76 -1.85
CA ARG A 187 -15.41 -11.51 -2.77
C ARG A 187 -15.88 -12.84 -2.17
N ALA A 188 -15.02 -13.52 -1.41
CA ALA A 188 -15.37 -14.73 -0.68
C ALA A 188 -16.32 -14.40 0.49
N ALA A 189 -16.04 -13.33 1.23
CA ALA A 189 -16.94 -12.86 2.29
C ALA A 189 -18.35 -12.55 1.81
N LYS A 190 -18.52 -11.95 0.62
CA LYS A 190 -19.85 -11.71 0.02
C LYS A 190 -20.66 -12.99 -0.22
N LYS A 191 -20.00 -14.14 -0.33
CA LYS A 191 -20.63 -15.46 -0.50
C LYS A 191 -20.81 -16.19 0.85
N SER A 192 -20.18 -15.71 1.91
CA SER A 192 -20.31 -16.27 3.25
C SER A 192 -21.54 -15.68 3.96
N GLU A 193 -22.13 -16.45 4.88
CA GLU A 193 -23.30 -16.01 5.65
C GLU A 193 -22.98 -14.84 6.59
N SER A 194 -21.74 -14.75 7.10
CA SER A 194 -21.33 -13.71 8.05
C SER A 194 -20.98 -12.37 7.39
N GLY A 195 -20.67 -12.35 6.08
CA GLY A 195 -20.18 -11.15 5.39
C GLY A 195 -18.70 -10.86 5.67
N TYR A 196 -18.24 -9.61 5.49
CA TYR A 196 -16.83 -9.23 5.72
C TYR A 196 -16.64 -8.66 7.13
N ASN A 197 -16.45 -9.56 8.10
CA ASN A 197 -16.35 -9.27 9.53
C ASN A 197 -15.29 -10.17 10.20
N LEU A 198 -15.10 -10.06 11.52
CA LEU A 198 -14.08 -10.85 12.23
C LEU A 198 -14.38 -12.35 12.18
N VAL A 199 -15.66 -12.74 12.28
CA VAL A 199 -16.07 -14.15 12.12
C VAL A 199 -15.62 -14.72 10.77
N PHE A 200 -15.77 -13.96 9.68
CA PHE A 200 -15.24 -14.37 8.38
C PHE A 200 -13.72 -14.45 8.39
N ALA A 201 -13.03 -13.42 8.88
CA ALA A 201 -11.57 -13.32 8.85
C ALA A 201 -10.89 -14.51 9.56
N GLU A 202 -11.52 -15.04 10.61
CA GLU A 202 -11.05 -16.19 11.39
C GLU A 202 -11.58 -17.54 10.88
N GLY A 203 -12.51 -17.53 9.92
CA GLY A 203 -13.19 -18.70 9.42
C GLY A 203 -12.50 -19.39 8.24
N GLU A 204 -12.92 -20.63 7.96
CA GLU A 204 -12.34 -21.46 6.89
C GLU A 204 -12.47 -20.80 5.50
N ASN A 205 -13.59 -20.11 5.22
CA ASN A 205 -13.79 -19.39 3.96
C ASN A 205 -12.70 -18.32 3.70
N CYS A 206 -12.23 -17.62 4.74
CA CYS A 206 -11.16 -16.65 4.57
C CYS A 206 -9.81 -17.35 4.37
N LYS A 207 -9.55 -18.41 5.13
CA LYS A 207 -8.33 -19.23 4.98
C LYS A 207 -8.20 -19.81 3.58
N GLU A 208 -9.25 -20.45 3.05
CA GLU A 208 -9.26 -20.98 1.68
C GLU A 208 -8.98 -19.88 0.64
N ALA A 209 -9.63 -18.72 0.77
CA ALA A 209 -9.41 -17.59 -0.11
C ALA A 209 -7.96 -17.04 -0.01
N CYS A 210 -7.37 -17.02 1.18
CA CYS A 210 -5.99 -16.60 1.40
C CYS A 210 -5.00 -17.56 0.72
N ILE A 211 -5.19 -18.87 0.90
CA ILE A 211 -4.35 -19.91 0.29
C ILE A 211 -4.44 -19.82 -1.25
N GLU A 212 -5.64 -19.67 -1.80
CA GLU A 212 -5.85 -19.53 -3.25
C GLU A 212 -5.11 -18.29 -3.81
N ILE A 213 -5.18 -17.15 -3.11
CA ILE A 213 -4.46 -15.93 -3.51
C ILE A 213 -2.95 -16.14 -3.47
N ALA A 214 -2.42 -16.76 -2.41
CA ALA A 214 -0.98 -17.04 -2.28
C ALA A 214 -0.47 -17.97 -3.39
N GLN A 215 -1.28 -18.98 -3.76
CA GLN A 215 -0.94 -19.92 -4.84
C GLN A 215 -0.91 -19.26 -6.23
N ARG A 216 -1.67 -18.19 -6.46
CA ARG A 216 -1.64 -17.44 -7.72
C ARG A 216 -0.34 -16.66 -7.92
N TYR A 217 0.32 -16.26 -6.83
CA TYR A 217 1.54 -15.45 -6.86
C TYR A 217 2.58 -15.97 -5.86
N PRO A 218 3.11 -17.19 -6.05
CA PRO A 218 3.97 -17.85 -5.07
C PRO A 218 5.25 -17.05 -4.76
N ASP A 219 5.76 -16.31 -5.73
CA ASP A 219 6.99 -15.52 -5.60
C ASP A 219 6.82 -14.19 -4.86
N PHE A 220 5.57 -13.74 -4.64
CA PHE A 220 5.21 -12.47 -4.01
C PHE A 220 4.28 -12.66 -2.81
N LYS A 221 4.12 -13.90 -2.31
CA LYS A 221 3.12 -14.23 -1.31
C LYS A 221 3.36 -13.46 0.00
N GLU A 222 4.60 -13.30 0.45
CA GLU A 222 4.90 -12.52 1.65
C GLU A 222 4.68 -11.02 1.42
N GLU A 223 5.14 -10.50 0.28
CA GLU A 223 4.98 -9.11 -0.12
C GLU A 223 3.51 -8.69 -0.16
N MET A 224 2.61 -9.53 -0.70
CA MET A 224 1.17 -9.26 -0.72
C MET A 224 0.58 -9.10 0.69
N GLY A 225 0.95 -9.98 1.63
CA GLY A 225 0.49 -9.90 3.01
C GLY A 225 0.98 -8.62 3.71
N ILE A 226 2.25 -8.27 3.48
CA ILE A 226 2.88 -7.05 4.03
C ILE A 226 2.16 -5.80 3.49
N LEU A 227 2.00 -5.71 2.18
CA LEU A 227 1.40 -4.56 1.51
C LEU A 227 -0.05 -4.37 1.94
N PHE A 228 -0.85 -5.44 1.99
CA PHE A 228 -2.25 -5.36 2.41
C PHE A 228 -2.41 -4.89 3.86
N LEU A 229 -1.57 -5.41 4.77
CA LEU A 229 -1.57 -4.97 6.17
C LEU A 229 -1.23 -3.49 6.26
N CYS A 230 -0.13 -3.06 5.63
CA CYS A 230 0.35 -1.70 5.74
C CYS A 230 -0.60 -0.68 5.08
N ASP A 231 -1.18 -0.98 3.91
CA ASP A 231 -2.25 -0.19 3.27
C ASP A 231 -3.44 -0.01 4.23
N SER A 232 -3.85 -1.08 4.90
CA SER A 232 -4.95 -1.04 5.86
C SER A 232 -4.64 -0.19 7.09
N LEU A 233 -3.39 -0.20 7.56
CA LEU A 233 -2.94 0.59 8.71
C LEU A 233 -2.84 2.09 8.39
N SER A 234 -2.59 2.46 7.13
CA SER A 234 -2.30 3.83 6.70
C SER A 234 -3.51 4.64 6.20
N LYS A 235 -4.74 4.09 6.20
CA LYS A 235 -5.95 4.79 5.67
C LYS A 235 -6.46 5.95 6.52
N THR A 236 -6.23 5.88 7.82
CA THR A 236 -6.72 6.85 8.81
C THR A 236 -5.80 6.84 10.02
N ASP A 237 -5.86 7.83 10.90
CA ASP A 237 -5.25 7.85 12.24
C ASP A 237 -6.25 7.49 13.36
N VAL A 238 -7.54 7.38 13.05
CA VAL A 238 -8.59 6.99 13.99
C VAL A 238 -8.61 5.46 14.13
N ARG A 239 -8.77 4.95 15.35
CA ARG A 239 -8.56 3.52 15.67
C ARG A 239 -9.74 2.96 16.46
N ILE A 240 -10.09 1.71 16.15
CA ILE A 240 -10.91 0.84 17.00
C ILE A 240 -10.01 -0.28 17.47
N ASN A 241 -9.93 -0.49 18.78
CA ASN A 241 -9.20 -1.58 19.40
C ASN A 241 -10.22 -2.61 19.89
N ALA A 242 -10.65 -3.49 18.99
CA ALA A 242 -11.68 -4.49 19.25
C ALA A 242 -11.19 -5.88 18.83
N GLY A 243 -11.53 -6.90 19.62
CA GLY A 243 -11.28 -8.30 19.31
C GLY A 243 -12.54 -9.04 18.84
N THR A 244 -13.72 -8.39 18.85
CA THR A 244 -14.98 -8.97 18.39
C THR A 244 -15.82 -7.99 17.58
N ASP A 245 -16.71 -8.49 16.73
CA ASP A 245 -17.62 -7.65 15.94
C ASP A 245 -18.55 -6.80 16.81
N SER A 246 -18.99 -7.34 17.96
CA SER A 246 -19.82 -6.58 18.93
C SER A 246 -19.05 -5.40 19.54
N GLU A 247 -17.77 -5.58 19.85
CA GLU A 247 -16.91 -4.50 20.34
C GLU A 247 -16.67 -3.43 19.27
N ILE A 248 -16.53 -3.82 17.99
CA ILE A 248 -16.43 -2.87 16.87
C ILE A 248 -17.68 -1.99 16.83
N GLU A 249 -18.88 -2.59 16.86
CA GLU A 249 -20.13 -1.83 16.82
C GLU A 249 -20.28 -0.91 18.04
N LYS A 250 -19.94 -1.39 19.24
CA LYS A 250 -19.99 -0.58 20.46
C LYS A 250 -19.05 0.63 20.40
N GLN A 251 -17.82 0.45 19.92
CA GLN A 251 -16.87 1.55 19.78
C GLN A 251 -17.23 2.50 18.64
N SER A 252 -17.93 2.03 17.60
CA SER A 252 -18.29 2.85 16.43
C SER A 252 -19.08 4.11 16.81
N GLN A 253 -19.97 4.04 17.80
CA GLN A 253 -20.74 5.21 18.27
C GLN A 253 -19.84 6.32 18.84
N GLN A 254 -18.79 5.95 19.59
CA GLN A 254 -17.82 6.91 20.12
C GLN A 254 -16.96 7.48 19.00
N ILE A 255 -16.61 6.65 18.01
CA ILE A 255 -15.80 7.05 16.86
C ILE A 255 -16.53 8.04 15.96
N GLU A 256 -17.84 7.92 15.78
CA GLU A 256 -18.64 8.91 15.05
C GLU A 256 -18.49 10.32 15.67
N SER A 257 -18.49 10.42 17.00
CA SER A 257 -18.25 11.69 17.71
C SER A 257 -16.82 12.21 17.46
N VAL A 258 -15.81 11.32 17.41
CA VAL A 258 -14.42 11.70 17.08
C VAL A 258 -14.34 12.22 15.65
N ILE A 259 -14.92 11.52 14.67
CA ILE A 259 -14.98 11.92 13.27
C ILE A 259 -15.59 13.31 13.14
N GLN A 260 -16.75 13.55 13.78
CA GLN A 260 -17.42 14.84 13.77
C GLN A 260 -16.56 15.94 14.42
N SER A 261 -15.99 15.69 15.59
CA SER A 261 -15.17 16.68 16.31
C SER A 261 -13.90 17.10 15.57
N ARG A 262 -13.35 16.20 14.74
CA ARG A 262 -12.18 16.44 13.90
C ARG A 262 -12.53 16.99 12.51
N GLY A 263 -13.81 17.19 12.20
CA GLY A 263 -14.26 17.63 10.89
C GLY A 263 -13.95 16.64 9.76
N LEU A 264 -13.83 15.35 10.07
CA LEU A 264 -13.54 14.30 9.09
C LEU A 264 -14.82 13.87 8.36
N ASN A 265 -14.67 13.24 7.19
CA ASN A 265 -15.79 12.71 6.43
C ASN A 265 -16.55 11.63 7.23
N PRO A 266 -17.87 11.76 7.45
CA PRO A 266 -18.65 10.77 8.21
C PRO A 266 -18.57 9.35 7.66
N LYS A 267 -18.36 9.18 6.35
CA LYS A 267 -18.25 7.86 5.71
C LYS A 267 -16.98 7.11 6.11
N LEU A 268 -15.97 7.80 6.63
CA LEU A 268 -14.71 7.21 7.09
C LEU A 268 -14.92 6.14 8.18
N ILE A 269 -16.05 6.16 8.89
CA ILE A 269 -16.43 5.11 9.85
C ILE A 269 -16.36 3.71 9.22
N ALA A 270 -16.66 3.56 7.93
CA ALA A 270 -16.58 2.28 7.24
C ALA A 270 -15.14 1.74 7.17
N ALA A 271 -14.18 2.60 6.83
CA ALA A 271 -12.76 2.24 6.80
C ALA A 271 -12.23 1.92 8.20
N ILE A 272 -12.62 2.70 9.21
CA ILE A 272 -12.22 2.51 10.61
C ILE A 272 -12.74 1.17 11.14
N LYS A 273 -14.01 0.82 10.87
CA LYS A 273 -14.61 -0.47 11.24
C LYS A 273 -13.97 -1.66 10.52
N GLN A 274 -13.52 -1.48 9.27
CA GLN A 274 -12.86 -2.55 8.52
C GLN A 274 -11.42 -2.81 8.94
N ARG A 275 -10.75 -1.85 9.59
CA ARG A 275 -9.33 -2.01 9.95
C ARG A 275 -9.07 -3.25 10.83
N PRO A 276 -9.80 -3.51 11.95
CA PRO A 276 -9.60 -4.74 12.73
C PRO A 276 -9.82 -6.01 11.90
N VAL A 277 -10.83 -6.02 11.02
CA VAL A 277 -11.11 -7.14 10.12
C VAL A 277 -9.95 -7.37 9.14
N ASN A 278 -9.42 -6.31 8.51
CA ASN A 278 -8.27 -6.42 7.61
C ASN A 278 -7.02 -6.94 8.33
N ILE A 279 -6.78 -6.51 9.58
CA ILE A 279 -5.67 -7.01 10.39
C ILE A 279 -5.85 -8.51 10.68
N ALA A 280 -7.06 -8.95 11.00
CA ALA A 280 -7.37 -10.37 11.20
C ALA A 280 -7.20 -11.17 9.90
N VAL A 281 -7.64 -10.65 8.75
CA VAL A 281 -7.42 -11.28 7.44
C VAL A 281 -5.93 -11.41 7.14
N ALA A 282 -5.12 -10.38 7.40
CA ALA A 282 -3.67 -10.43 7.22
C ALA A 282 -3.02 -11.49 8.13
N LYS A 283 -3.46 -11.59 9.38
CA LYS A 283 -3.01 -12.64 10.31
C LYS A 283 -3.36 -14.04 9.77
N THR A 284 -4.62 -14.27 9.40
CA THR A 284 -5.07 -15.55 8.83
C THR A 284 -4.28 -15.89 7.57
N TYR A 285 -3.98 -14.91 6.72
CA TYR A 285 -3.13 -15.11 5.55
C TYR A 285 -1.73 -15.61 5.95
N PHE A 286 -1.05 -14.92 6.87
CA PHE A 286 0.29 -15.33 7.28
C PHE A 286 0.33 -16.69 8.00
N ASP A 287 -0.65 -16.99 8.86
CA ASP A 287 -0.76 -18.28 9.57
C ASP A 287 -0.84 -19.49 8.63
N ASN A 288 -1.26 -19.27 7.37
CA ASN A 288 -1.48 -20.34 6.39
C ASN A 288 -0.49 -20.30 5.21
N VAL A 289 0.38 -19.29 5.12
CA VAL A 289 1.24 -19.04 3.96
C VAL A 289 2.74 -19.08 4.32
N LEU A 290 3.11 -18.81 5.58
CA LEU A 290 4.49 -18.77 6.12
C LEU A 290 4.87 -19.99 6.95
#